data_AF-A8NF50-F1
#
_entry.id   AF-A8NF50-F1
#
_cell.length_a   1.000
_cell.length_b   1.000
_cell.length_c   1.000
_cell.angle_alpha   90.00
_cell.angle_beta   90.00
_cell.angle_gamma   90.00
#
_symmetry.space_group_name_H-M   'P 1'
#
loop_
_entity.id
_entity.type
_entity.pdbx_description
1 polymer ?
#
loop_
_entity_poly.entity_id
_entity_poly.type
_entity_poly.pdbx_seq_one_letter_code
_entity_poly.pdbx_strand_id
1 'polypeptide(L)'
;LNAPFFSTDICKAIFRNLTYPKSLLLVPLTLFSGVEQAFVVGLYTKAYIGCGLGIGQIGFVMTGFGVADAVCSLVFGPLMKLFGRMPLFVFGAVISMLIWPLNPGDTSLFYAIVGVLGMADGVWNTQISGWNFYFFNLFDK
;
A
#
# COMPACT_ATOMS: atom_id res chain seq x y z
N LEU A 1 21.38 19.01 20.67
CA LEU A 1 20.69 18.21 19.64
C LEU A 1 21.62 18.08 18.44
N ASN A 2 22.43 17.03 18.38
CA ASN A 2 23.23 16.75 17.18
C ASN A 2 22.44 15.75 16.34
N ALA A 3 22.10 16.12 15.12
CA ALA A 3 21.52 15.20 14.14
C ALA A 3 22.45 13.98 13.99
N PRO A 4 21.94 12.74 13.94
CA PRO A 4 22.78 11.58 13.67
C PRO A 4 23.27 11.70 12.23
N PHE A 5 24.47 12.27 12.06
CA PHE A 5 25.19 12.24 10.80
C PHE A 5 25.44 10.77 10.45
N PHE A 6 25.22 10.43 9.18
CA PHE A 6 25.32 9.11 8.58
C PHE A 6 26.56 8.34 9.07
N SER A 7 26.42 7.59 10.18
CA SER A 7 27.53 6.81 10.72
C SER A 7 27.73 5.61 9.81
N THR A 8 28.97 5.35 9.42
CA THR A 8 29.35 4.20 8.61
C THR A 8 28.89 2.88 9.22
N ASP A 9 28.69 2.85 10.54
CA ASP A 9 28.11 1.73 11.29
C ASP A 9 26.65 1.45 10.93
N ILE A 10 25.83 2.50 10.78
CA ILE A 10 24.43 2.40 10.35
C ILE A 10 24.39 1.88 8.92
N CYS A 11 25.27 2.41 8.06
CA CYS A 11 25.34 2.01 6.66
C CYS A 11 25.78 0.54 6.51
N LYS A 12 26.73 0.07 7.33
CA LYS A 12 27.13 -1.34 7.42
C LYS A 12 26.00 -2.22 7.96
N ALA A 13 25.26 -1.75 8.97
CA ALA A 13 24.13 -2.48 9.54
C ALA A 13 22.99 -2.64 8.52
N ILE A 14 22.67 -1.58 7.77
CA ILE A 14 21.69 -1.61 6.67
C ILE A 14 22.16 -2.58 5.58
N PHE A 15 23.40 -2.48 5.11
CA PHE A 15 23.93 -3.39 4.10
C PHE A 15 23.90 -4.86 4.56
N ARG A 16 24.25 -5.13 5.82
CA ARG A 16 24.18 -6.46 6.40
C ARG A 16 22.73 -6.96 6.49
N ASN A 17 21.77 -6.06 6.72
CA ASN A 17 20.35 -6.35 6.70
C ASN A 17 19.79 -6.65 5.31
N LEU A 18 20.27 -5.94 4.28
CA LEU A 18 19.87 -6.17 2.90
C LEU A 18 20.34 -7.55 2.38
N THR A 19 21.39 -8.11 2.96
CA THR A 19 21.88 -9.46 2.61
C THR A 19 20.92 -10.57 3.03
N TYR A 20 19.99 -10.32 3.96
CA TYR A 20 18.98 -11.32 4.32
C TYR A 20 17.90 -11.42 3.23
N PRO A 21 17.58 -12.63 2.75
CA PRO A 21 16.64 -12.84 1.65
C PRO A 21 15.23 -12.31 1.93
N LYS A 22 14.84 -12.25 3.22
CA LYS A 22 13.54 -11.71 3.65
C LYS A 22 13.47 -10.18 3.51
N SER A 23 14.58 -9.48 3.76
CA SER A 23 14.66 -8.02 3.63
C SER A 23 14.69 -7.61 2.17
N LEU A 24 15.38 -8.39 1.33
CA LEU A 24 15.44 -8.17 -0.12
C LEU A 24 14.06 -8.28 -0.79
N LEU A 25 13.18 -9.16 -0.31
CA LEU A 25 11.82 -9.30 -0.84
C LEU A 25 10.88 -8.16 -0.38
N LEU A 26 11.24 -7.47 0.70
CA LEU A 26 10.46 -6.39 1.29
C LEU A 26 10.66 -5.06 0.54
N VAL A 27 11.87 -4.83 0.01
CA VAL A 27 12.23 -3.64 -0.80
C VAL A 27 11.37 -3.49 -2.06
N PRO A 28 11.22 -4.49 -2.95
CA PRO A 28 10.37 -4.35 -4.14
C PRO A 28 8.89 -4.21 -3.75
N LEU A 29 8.46 -4.81 -2.64
CA LEU A 29 7.09 -4.70 -2.16
C LEU A 29 6.74 -3.28 -1.68
N THR A 30 7.64 -2.66 -0.90
CA THR A 30 7.47 -1.28 -0.44
C THR A 30 7.58 -0.28 -1.59
N LEU A 31 8.48 -0.53 -2.55
CA LEU A 31 8.56 0.27 -3.77
C LEU A 31 7.28 0.19 -4.59
N PHE A 32 6.71 -1.00 -4.76
CA PHE A 32 5.44 -1.18 -5.46
C PHE A 32 4.29 -0.41 -4.80
N SER A 33 4.12 -0.56 -3.48
CA SER A 33 3.11 0.19 -2.71
C SER A 33 3.30 1.71 -2.79
N GLY A 34 4.55 2.19 -2.74
CA GLY A 34 4.83 3.62 -2.90
C GLY A 34 4.49 4.16 -4.29
N VAL A 35 4.76 3.37 -5.34
CA VAL A 35 4.38 3.72 -6.72
C VAL A 35 2.86 3.73 -6.89
N GLU A 36 2.16 2.77 -6.28
CA GLU A 36 0.69 2.72 -6.27
C GLU A 36 0.11 3.97 -5.63
N GLN A 37 0.54 4.34 -4.41
CA GLN A 37 0.10 5.58 -3.77
C GLN A 37 0.41 6.83 -4.61
N ALA A 38 1.61 6.92 -5.20
CA ALA A 38 1.98 8.04 -6.06
C ALA A 38 1.11 8.12 -7.33
N PHE A 39 0.72 6.98 -7.88
CA PHE A 39 -0.21 6.91 -9.00
C PHE A 39 -1.60 7.42 -8.61
N VAL A 40 -2.12 6.99 -7.45
CA VAL A 40 -3.44 7.45 -6.95
C VAL A 40 -3.42 8.96 -6.70
N VAL A 41 -2.44 9.46 -5.96
CA VAL A 41 -2.37 10.87 -5.58
C VAL A 41 -2.01 11.77 -6.76
N GLY A 42 -1.15 11.31 -7.67
CA GLY A 42 -0.59 12.13 -8.75
C GLY A 42 -1.39 12.08 -10.06
N LEU A 43 -1.70 10.88 -10.53
CA LEU A 43 -2.33 10.66 -11.85
C LEU A 43 -3.84 10.47 -11.71
N TYR A 44 -4.28 9.68 -10.73
CA TYR A 44 -5.69 9.33 -10.60
C TYR A 44 -6.57 10.53 -10.21
N THR A 45 -6.16 11.29 -9.19
CA THR A 45 -6.89 12.50 -8.80
C THR A 45 -6.90 13.58 -9.89
N LYS A 46 -5.80 13.74 -10.65
CA LYS A 46 -5.67 14.80 -11.65
C LYS A 46 -6.33 14.45 -12.98
N ALA A 47 -6.02 13.29 -13.54
CA ALA A 47 -6.47 12.90 -14.88
C ALA A 47 -7.89 12.32 -14.90
N TYR A 48 -8.29 11.59 -13.85
CA TYR A 48 -9.58 10.92 -13.80
C TYR A 48 -10.61 11.70 -12.99
N ILE A 49 -10.33 11.97 -11.70
CA ILE A 49 -11.29 12.70 -10.86
C ILE A 49 -11.40 14.16 -11.31
N GLY A 50 -10.26 14.81 -11.60
CA GLY A 50 -10.21 16.20 -12.07
C GLY A 50 -10.99 16.44 -13.35
N CYS A 51 -10.88 15.54 -14.34
CA CYS A 51 -11.56 15.66 -15.63
C CYS A 51 -13.00 15.10 -15.63
N GLY A 52 -13.30 14.09 -14.81
CA GLY A 52 -14.60 13.40 -14.80
C GLY A 52 -15.60 13.91 -13.77
N LEU A 53 -15.17 14.09 -12.50
CA LEU A 53 -16.04 14.53 -11.39
C LEU A 53 -15.81 16.00 -10.98
N GLY A 54 -14.69 16.59 -11.38
CA GLY A 54 -14.28 17.94 -10.99
C GLY A 54 -13.47 17.99 -9.68
N ILE A 55 -12.66 19.04 -9.56
CA ILE A 55 -11.64 19.20 -8.50
C ILE A 55 -12.24 19.23 -7.09
N GLY A 56 -13.48 19.72 -6.94
CA GLY A 56 -14.15 19.80 -5.63
C GLY A 56 -14.49 18.45 -5.00
N GLN A 57 -14.57 17.37 -5.79
CA GLN A 57 -14.93 16.03 -5.31
C GLN A 57 -13.70 15.19 -4.89
N ILE A 58 -12.48 15.66 -5.16
CA ILE A 58 -11.23 14.93 -4.87
C ILE A 58 -11.12 14.60 -3.38
N GLY A 59 -11.45 15.56 -2.50
CA GLY A 59 -11.39 15.36 -1.05
C GLY A 59 -12.38 14.31 -0.55
N PHE A 60 -13.59 14.28 -1.12
CA PHE A 60 -14.60 13.29 -0.77
C PHE A 60 -14.15 11.87 -1.16
N VAL A 61 -13.61 11.72 -2.37
CA VAL A 61 -13.09 10.45 -2.87
C VAL A 61 -11.89 9.95 -2.04
N MET A 62 -10.95 10.84 -1.69
CA MET A 62 -9.80 10.50 -0.84
C MET A 62 -10.18 10.20 0.61
N THR A 63 -11.27 10.78 1.10
CA THR A 63 -11.81 10.39 2.41
C THR A 63 -12.34 8.96 2.37
N GLY A 64 -13.05 8.59 1.29
CA GLY A 64 -13.49 7.21 1.06
C GLY A 64 -12.33 6.21 0.97
N PHE A 65 -11.24 6.60 0.29
CA PHE A 65 -9.98 5.83 0.27
C PHE A 65 -9.46 5.56 1.70
N GLY A 66 -9.32 6.62 2.51
CA GLY A 66 -8.81 6.49 3.87
C GLY A 66 -9.72 5.68 4.79
N VAL A 67 -11.04 5.79 4.64
CA VAL A 67 -11.98 4.94 5.38
C VAL A 67 -11.85 3.47 4.99
N ALA A 68 -11.73 3.18 3.70
CA ALA A 68 -11.54 1.80 3.22
C ALA A 68 -10.22 1.21 3.74
N ASP A 69 -9.12 1.99 3.70
CA ASP A 69 -7.82 1.61 4.26
C ASP A 69 -7.91 1.33 5.77
N ALA A 70 -8.54 2.22 6.54
CA ALA A 70 -8.72 2.05 7.98
C ALA A 70 -9.54 0.78 8.32
N VAL A 71 -10.64 0.55 7.60
CA VAL A 71 -11.47 -0.66 7.78
C VAL A 71 -10.67 -1.91 7.44
N CYS A 72 -9.92 -1.90 6.34
CA CYS A 72 -9.07 -3.01 5.96
C CYS A 72 -7.97 -3.27 7.00
N SER A 73 -7.28 -2.25 7.47
CA SER A 73 -6.24 -2.37 8.50
C SER A 73 -6.77 -3.01 9.80
N LEU A 74 -8.01 -2.70 10.21
CA LEU A 74 -8.66 -3.33 11.36
C LEU A 74 -9.03 -4.79 11.10
N VAL A 75 -9.53 -5.12 9.90
CA VAL A 75 -9.95 -6.48 9.52
C VAL A 75 -8.74 -7.38 9.27
N PHE A 76 -7.65 -6.87 8.71
CA PHE A 76 -6.48 -7.66 8.36
C PHE A 76 -5.66 -8.14 9.56
N GLY A 77 -5.74 -7.46 10.72
CA GLY A 77 -5.08 -7.91 11.95
C GLY A 77 -5.47 -9.35 12.35
N PRO A 78 -6.77 -9.64 12.57
CA PRO A 78 -7.27 -10.99 12.79
C PRO A 78 -7.13 -11.90 11.57
N LEU A 79 -7.36 -11.38 10.36
CA LEU A 79 -7.43 -12.19 9.14
C LEU A 79 -6.07 -12.78 8.74
N MET A 80 -4.97 -12.08 9.03
CA MET A 80 -3.62 -12.60 8.83
C MET A 80 -3.31 -13.85 9.67
N LYS A 81 -3.95 -14.02 10.83
CA LYS A 81 -3.83 -15.25 11.63
C LYS A 81 -4.57 -16.44 11.01
N LEU A 82 -5.56 -16.20 10.14
CA LEU A 82 -6.46 -17.22 9.64
C LEU A 82 -6.13 -17.70 8.21
N PHE A 83 -5.75 -16.79 7.30
CA PHE A 83 -5.73 -17.09 5.85
C PHE A 83 -4.35 -17.34 5.23
N GLY A 84 -3.25 -17.08 5.94
CA GLY A 84 -1.91 -17.13 5.33
C GLY A 84 -1.68 -16.04 4.27
N ARG A 85 -0.44 -15.87 3.83
CA ARG A 85 0.08 -14.63 3.21
C ARG A 85 -0.32 -14.39 1.75
N MET A 86 -0.77 -15.42 1.05
CA MET A 86 -0.82 -15.48 -0.42
C MET A 86 -2.17 -15.10 -1.09
N PRO A 87 -3.35 -15.27 -0.46
CA PRO A 87 -4.64 -14.98 -1.14
C PRO A 87 -4.80 -13.52 -1.54
N LEU A 88 -4.18 -12.61 -0.79
CA LEU A 88 -4.36 -11.17 -0.94
C LEU A 88 -3.80 -10.59 -2.23
N PHE A 89 -2.65 -11.11 -2.67
CA PHE A 89 -2.05 -10.75 -3.94
C PHE A 89 -2.96 -11.14 -5.12
N VAL A 90 -3.64 -12.28 -5.00
CA VAL A 90 -4.53 -12.79 -6.05
C VAL A 90 -5.82 -11.97 -6.10
N PHE A 91 -6.42 -11.64 -4.95
CA PHE A 91 -7.61 -10.79 -4.93
C PHE A 91 -7.32 -9.38 -5.47
N GLY A 92 -6.22 -8.74 -5.07
CA GLY A 92 -5.82 -7.43 -5.61
C GLY A 92 -5.56 -7.46 -7.12
N ALA A 93 -4.86 -8.48 -7.60
CA ALA A 93 -4.58 -8.64 -9.03
C ALA A 93 -5.85 -8.91 -9.85
N VAL A 94 -6.76 -9.76 -9.36
CA VAL A 94 -8.02 -10.09 -10.05
C VAL A 94 -8.91 -8.85 -10.14
N ILE A 95 -9.02 -8.05 -9.07
CA ILE A 95 -9.86 -6.85 -9.09
C ILE A 95 -9.23 -5.76 -9.99
N SER A 96 -7.90 -5.60 -9.96
CA SER A 96 -7.18 -4.68 -10.85
C SER A 96 -7.34 -5.06 -12.33
N MET A 97 -7.32 -6.36 -12.65
CA MET A 97 -7.57 -6.84 -14.02
C MET A 97 -9.03 -6.67 -14.45
N LEU A 98 -10.00 -6.83 -13.54
CA LEU A 98 -11.42 -6.70 -13.84
C LEU A 98 -11.87 -5.24 -14.05
N ILE A 99 -11.14 -4.30 -13.46
CA ILE A 99 -11.39 -2.84 -13.55
C ILE A 99 -10.96 -2.25 -14.90
N TRP A 100 -10.19 -2.99 -15.71
CA TRP A 100 -9.73 -2.54 -17.02
C TRP A 100 -10.73 -2.97 -18.12
N PRO A 101 -11.84 -2.23 -18.28
CA PRO A 101 -11.82 -1.04 -19.12
C PRO A 101 -12.49 0.15 -18.42
N LEU A 102 -11.77 1.26 -18.34
CA LEU A 102 -12.26 2.49 -17.75
C LEU A 102 -13.31 3.12 -18.67
N ASN A 103 -14.58 2.76 -18.51
CA ASN A 103 -15.68 3.39 -19.22
C ASN A 103 -15.94 4.78 -18.60
N PRO A 104 -15.75 5.90 -19.32
CA PRO A 104 -15.82 7.25 -18.77
C PRO A 104 -17.24 7.71 -18.36
N GLY A 105 -18.27 6.87 -18.55
CA GLY A 105 -19.66 7.22 -18.27
C GLY A 105 -20.15 6.97 -16.84
N ASP A 106 -19.50 6.09 -16.07
CA ASP A 106 -20.04 5.62 -14.79
C ASP A 106 -19.27 6.19 -13.60
N THR A 107 -19.84 7.21 -12.95
CA THR A 107 -19.30 7.82 -11.73
C THR A 107 -19.07 6.79 -10.60
N SER A 108 -19.87 5.71 -10.58
CA SER A 108 -19.75 4.63 -9.61
C SER A 108 -18.45 3.82 -9.75
N LEU A 109 -17.88 3.73 -10.96
CA LEU A 109 -16.61 3.03 -11.17
C LEU A 109 -15.45 3.78 -10.51
N PHE A 110 -15.47 5.12 -10.50
CA PHE A 110 -14.42 5.89 -9.83
C PHE A 110 -14.38 5.62 -8.33
N TYR A 111 -15.54 5.56 -7.66
CA TYR A 111 -15.59 5.22 -6.23
C TYR A 111 -15.18 3.77 -5.95
N ALA A 112 -15.59 2.82 -6.80
CA ALA A 112 -15.21 1.42 -6.65
C ALA A 112 -13.70 1.21 -6.78
N ILE A 113 -13.07 1.86 -7.76
CA ILE A 113 -11.61 1.79 -7.98
C ILE A 113 -10.85 2.34 -6.77
N VAL A 114 -11.26 3.49 -6.24
CA VAL A 114 -10.63 4.08 -5.06
C VAL A 114 -10.84 3.24 -3.81
N GLY A 115 -12.02 2.63 -3.65
CA GLY A 115 -12.27 1.68 -2.58
C GLY A 115 -11.31 0.49 -2.65
N VAL A 116 -11.17 -0.12 -3.83
CA VAL A 116 -10.26 -1.27 -4.05
C VAL A 116 -8.80 -0.88 -3.83
N LEU A 117 -8.37 0.26 -4.34
CA LEU A 117 -7.01 0.77 -4.13
C LEU A 117 -6.74 1.04 -2.65
N GLY A 118 -7.73 1.56 -1.91
CA GLY A 118 -7.61 1.77 -0.46
C GLY A 118 -7.52 0.44 0.31
N MET A 119 -8.29 -0.56 -0.11
CA MET A 119 -8.17 -1.91 0.46
C MET A 119 -6.80 -2.54 0.17
N ALA A 120 -6.27 -2.37 -1.04
CA ALA A 120 -4.96 -2.88 -1.42
C ALA A 120 -3.83 -2.20 -0.62
N ASP A 121 -3.89 -0.88 -0.46
CA ASP A 121 -2.91 -0.13 0.32
C ASP A 121 -2.89 -0.53 1.81
N GLY A 122 -4.06 -0.72 2.42
CA GLY A 122 -4.15 -1.18 3.81
C GLY A 122 -3.58 -2.58 4.02
N VAL A 123 -3.69 -3.44 3.01
CA VAL A 123 -3.05 -4.75 3.02
C VAL A 123 -1.54 -4.62 2.97
N TRP A 124 -1.01 -3.85 2.02
CA TRP A 124 0.43 -3.68 1.87
C TRP A 124 1.05 -3.11 3.13
N ASN A 125 0.45 -2.05 3.69
CA ASN A 125 0.88 -1.47 4.95
C ASN A 125 0.86 -2.49 6.09
N THR A 126 -0.22 -3.24 6.25
CA THR A 126 -0.31 -4.27 7.31
C THR A 126 0.74 -5.37 7.15
N GLN A 127 1.02 -5.81 5.93
CA GLN A 127 2.01 -6.85 5.63
C GLN A 127 3.45 -6.35 5.86
N ILE A 128 3.74 -5.12 5.46
CA ILE A 128 5.05 -4.47 5.67
C ILE A 128 5.29 -4.29 7.17
N SER A 129 4.31 -3.75 7.92
CA SER A 129 4.41 -3.57 9.37
C SER A 129 4.56 -4.89 10.11
N GLY A 130 3.80 -5.91 9.73
CA GLY A 130 3.93 -7.25 10.28
C GLY A 130 5.33 -7.83 10.04
N TRP A 131 5.86 -7.71 8.82
CA TRP A 131 7.21 -8.20 8.52
C TRP A 131 8.31 -7.47 9.28
N ASN A 132 8.20 -6.16 9.45
CA ASN A 132 9.13 -5.39 10.26
C ASN A 132 9.13 -5.88 11.73
N PHE A 133 7.96 -6.18 12.29
CA PHE A 133 7.85 -6.71 13.65
C PHE A 133 8.49 -8.11 13.82
N TYR A 134 8.27 -9.01 12.85
CA TYR A 134 8.91 -10.33 12.84
C TYR A 134 10.43 -10.22 12.71
N PHE A 135 10.92 -9.27 11.90
CA PHE A 135 12.35 -9.05 11.72
C PHE A 135 13.02 -8.53 13.00
N PHE A 136 12.38 -7.57 13.70
CA PHE A 136 12.87 -7.04 14.96
C PHE A 136 13.00 -8.11 16.04
N ASN A 137 11.98 -8.97 16.19
CA ASN A 137 12.02 -10.11 17.14
C ASN A 137 13.12 -11.15 16.81
N LEU A 138 13.57 -11.22 15.56
CA LEU A 138 14.63 -12.16 15.15
C LEU A 138 16.04 -11.59 15.38
N PHE A 139 16.17 -10.27 15.53
CA PHE A 139 17.43 -9.57 15.81
C PHE A 139 17.69 -9.42 17.31
N ASP A 140 16.64 -9.50 18.13
CA ASP A 140 16.73 -9.48 19.60
C ASP A 140 17.13 -10.86 20.20
N LYS A 141 17.16 -11.91 19.38
CA LYS A 141 17.70 -13.25 19.72
C LYS A 141 19.10 -13.44 19.14
#